data_AF-A0A495ZYT8-F1
#
_entry.id   AF-A0A495ZYT8-F1
#
_cell.length_a   1.000
_cell.length_b   1.000
_cell.length_c   1.000
_cell.angle_alpha   90.00
_cell.angle_beta   90.00
_cell.angle_gamma   90.00
#
_symmetry.space_group_name_H-M   'P 1'
#
loop_
_entity.id
_entity.type
_entity.pdbx_description
1 polymer ?
#
loop_
_entity_poly.entity_id
_entity_poly.type
_entity_poly.pdbx_seq_one_letter_code
_entity_poly.pdbx_strand_id
1 'polypeptide(L)'
;MSKIEDFAFYGASGSQYIFQVYPIGTEFKDIGGIYIFTRREINFRGGATHNLLYIGGTNSLPSRLTRLHHKWEAVFRNRGNCVCVYSEPHDLDRNRIENDLIHKYQPPLNKRLE
;
A
#
# COMPACT_ATOMS: atom_id res chain seq x y z
N MET A 1 11.15 -0.33 13.80
CA MET A 1 9.77 0.09 14.10
C MET A 1 8.86 -1.13 14.04
N SER A 2 7.81 -1.17 14.88
CA SER A 2 6.93 -2.34 14.97
C SER A 2 5.76 -2.24 13.99
N LYS A 3 5.32 -3.41 13.50
CA LYS A 3 4.07 -3.56 12.75
C LYS A 3 2.90 -2.97 13.54
N ILE A 4 2.04 -2.20 12.88
CA ILE A 4 0.84 -1.60 13.49
C ILE A 4 -0.25 -2.67 13.62
N GLU A 5 -0.61 -3.29 12.50
CA GLU A 5 -1.69 -4.28 12.41
C GLU A 5 -1.54 -5.10 11.12
N ASP A 6 -2.29 -6.20 11.02
CA ASP A 6 -2.52 -6.91 9.76
C ASP A 6 -3.91 -6.52 9.25
N PHE A 7 -4.00 -6.10 7.99
CA PHE A 7 -5.24 -5.64 7.38
C PHE A 7 -5.56 -6.46 6.13
N ALA A 8 -6.75 -7.05 6.10
CA ALA A 8 -7.23 -7.81 4.96
C ALA A 8 -7.82 -6.87 3.89
N PHE A 9 -7.15 -6.78 2.75
CA PHE A 9 -7.70 -6.17 1.55
C PHE A 9 -8.29 -7.25 0.66
N TYR A 10 -9.41 -6.94 0.03
CA TYR A 10 -10.06 -7.88 -0.89
C TYR A 10 -9.93 -7.33 -2.30
N GLY A 11 -9.53 -8.13 -3.26
CA GLY A 11 -9.55 -7.76 -4.69
C GLY A 11 -10.96 -7.58 -5.26
N ALA A 12 -11.05 -7.03 -6.45
CA ALA A 12 -12.21 -7.09 -7.33
C ALA A 12 -12.60 -8.54 -7.67
N SER A 13 -11.62 -9.47 -7.72
CA SER A 13 -11.88 -10.91 -7.88
C SER A 13 -12.55 -11.56 -6.67
N GLY A 14 -12.60 -10.88 -5.53
CA GLY A 14 -13.01 -11.46 -4.24
C GLY A 14 -11.88 -12.13 -3.46
N SER A 15 -10.68 -12.25 -4.05
CA SER A 15 -9.50 -12.81 -3.36
C SER A 15 -9.11 -11.95 -2.16
N GLN A 16 -8.78 -12.59 -1.04
CA GLN A 16 -8.31 -11.91 0.17
C GLN A 16 -6.78 -11.85 0.18
N TYR A 17 -6.24 -10.68 0.50
CA TYR A 17 -4.81 -10.41 0.64
C TYR A 17 -4.54 -9.77 2.00
N ILE A 18 -3.72 -10.41 2.83
CA ILE A 18 -3.43 -9.95 4.19
C ILE A 18 -2.17 -9.09 4.16
N PHE A 19 -2.34 -7.77 4.24
CA PHE A 19 -1.24 -6.82 4.25
C PHE A 19 -0.79 -6.52 5.66
N GLN A 20 0.52 -6.32 5.83
CA GLN A 20 1.12 -5.86 7.06
C GLN A 20 1.22 -4.33 7.04
N VAL A 21 0.60 -3.66 8.02
CA VAL A 21 0.55 -2.20 8.10
C VAL A 21 1.73 -1.69 8.93
N TYR A 22 2.45 -0.74 8.37
CA TYR A 22 3.60 -0.08 8.99
C TYR A 22 3.50 1.43 8.88
N PRO A 23 4.09 2.20 9.80
CA PRO A 23 4.25 3.63 9.61
C PRO A 23 5.20 3.91 8.44
N ILE A 24 4.93 4.99 7.71
CA ILE A 24 5.84 5.47 6.66
C ILE A 24 7.23 5.75 7.27
N GLY A 25 8.29 5.33 6.57
CA GLY A 25 9.67 5.42 7.05
C GLY A 25 10.16 4.15 7.77
N THR A 26 9.35 3.11 7.85
CA THR A 26 9.79 1.78 8.26
C THR A 26 10.79 1.20 7.25
N GLU A 27 11.86 0.60 7.77
CA GLU A 27 12.83 -0.13 6.95
C GLU A 27 12.34 -1.56 6.68
N PHE A 28 12.45 -1.99 5.43
CA PHE A 28 12.00 -3.30 4.97
C PHE A 28 13.18 -4.15 4.51
N LYS A 29 13.00 -5.47 4.58
CA LYS A 29 13.92 -6.42 3.92
C LYS A 29 13.84 -6.24 2.41
N ASP A 30 14.96 -6.49 1.73
CA ASP A 30 15.03 -6.43 0.27
C ASP A 30 14.29 -7.61 -0.36
N ILE A 31 12.97 -7.46 -0.46
CA ILE A 31 12.03 -8.45 -0.96
C ILE A 31 11.04 -7.73 -1.88
N GLY A 32 10.60 -8.46 -2.91
CA GLY A 32 9.54 -8.02 -3.80
C GLY A 32 8.16 -8.09 -3.16
N GLY A 33 7.27 -7.20 -3.55
CA GLY A 33 5.90 -7.21 -3.05
C GLY A 33 5.04 -6.07 -3.56
N ILE A 34 3.82 -6.04 -3.06
CA ILE A 34 2.85 -4.98 -3.28
C ILE A 34 2.86 -4.08 -2.06
N TYR A 35 2.79 -2.78 -2.29
CA TYR A 35 2.68 -1.77 -1.24
C TYR A 35 1.49 -0.85 -1.51
N ILE A 36 0.87 -0.39 -0.42
CA ILE A 36 -0.27 0.52 -0.46
C ILE A 36 0.03 1.69 0.47
N PHE A 37 0.17 2.88 -0.09
CA PHE A 37 0.17 4.10 0.73
C PHE A 37 -1.24 4.41 1.17
N THR A 38 -1.43 4.55 2.48
CA THR A 38 -2.73 4.83 3.08
C THR A 38 -2.65 6.02 4.02
N ARG A 39 -3.77 6.72 4.15
CA ARG A 39 -4.04 7.64 5.25
C ARG A 39 -4.86 6.91 6.29
N ARG A 40 -4.21 6.53 7.40
CA ARG A 40 -4.84 5.94 8.58
C ARG A 40 -5.40 7.06 9.45
N GLU A 41 -6.72 7.06 9.66
CA GLU A 41 -7.42 7.98 10.55
C GLU A 41 -8.02 7.19 11.70
N ILE A 42 -7.66 7.56 12.93
CA ILE A 42 -8.24 6.97 14.14
C ILE A 42 -9.46 7.81 14.50
N ASN A 43 -10.63 7.19 14.50
CA ASN A 43 -11.86 7.86 14.91
C ASN A 43 -11.90 7.98 16.45
N PHE A 44 -12.77 8.86 16.95
CA PHE A 44 -12.92 9.13 18.40
C PHE A 44 -13.39 7.89 19.21
N ARG A 45 -13.84 6.83 18.53
CA ARG A 45 -14.27 5.54 19.12
C ARG A 45 -13.17 4.47 19.05
N GLY A 46 -11.95 4.82 18.64
CA GLY A 46 -10.81 3.91 18.55
C GLY A 46 -10.74 3.05 17.27
N GLY A 47 -11.67 3.20 16.34
CA GLY A 47 -11.64 2.53 15.04
C GLY A 47 -10.68 3.22 14.06
N ALA A 48 -9.78 2.46 13.45
CA ALA A 48 -8.88 2.95 12.42
C ALA A 48 -9.50 2.76 11.03
N THR A 49 -9.54 3.82 10.22
CA THR A 49 -9.94 3.76 8.82
C THR A 49 -8.73 4.00 7.93
N HIS A 50 -8.52 3.13 6.95
CA HIS A 50 -7.44 3.26 5.97
C HIS A 50 -7.98 3.77 4.65
N ASN A 51 -7.66 5.03 4.31
CA ASN A 51 -7.95 5.59 3.00
C ASN A 51 -6.79 5.26 2.05
N LEU A 52 -7.04 4.43 1.02
CA LEU A 52 -6.01 4.03 0.05
C LEU A 52 -5.72 5.20 -0.89
N LEU A 53 -4.45 5.60 -0.94
CA LEU A 53 -3.98 6.71 -1.77
C LEU A 53 -3.32 6.20 -3.05
N TYR A 54 -2.46 5.20 -2.90
CA TYR A 54 -1.67 4.63 -3.99
C TYR A 54 -1.40 3.15 -3.74
N ILE A 55 -1.45 2.34 -4.79
CA ILE A 55 -1.10 0.91 -4.81
C ILE A 55 0.02 0.74 -5.84
N GLY A 56 1.06 -0.01 -5.49
CA GLY A 56 2.18 -0.29 -6.40
C GLY A 56 2.81 -1.66 -6.16
N GLY A 57 3.32 -2.28 -7.23
CA GLY A 57 4.27 -3.40 -7.15
C GLY A 57 5.73 -2.94 -7.14
N THR A 58 6.62 -3.72 -6.51
CA THR A 58 8.08 -3.53 -6.60
C THR A 58 8.84 -4.84 -6.45
N ASN A 59 10.02 -4.92 -7.08
CA ASN A 59 11.01 -5.98 -6.88
C ASN A 59 11.77 -5.85 -5.55
N SER A 60 11.77 -4.65 -4.98
CA SER A 60 12.45 -4.33 -3.74
C SER A 60 11.65 -3.26 -3.00
N LEU A 61 11.10 -3.65 -1.85
CA LEU A 61 10.42 -2.75 -0.92
C LEU A 61 11.33 -1.61 -0.44
N PRO A 62 12.57 -1.84 0.03
CA PRO A 62 13.40 -0.76 0.55
C PRO A 62 13.84 0.23 -0.53
N SER A 63 14.02 -0.19 -1.79
CA SER A 63 14.33 0.76 -2.87
C SER A 63 13.15 1.64 -3.26
N ARG A 64 11.92 1.10 -3.17
CA ARG A 64 10.71 1.80 -3.60
C ARG A 64 10.06 2.63 -2.50
N LEU A 65 10.10 2.18 -1.25
CA LEU A 65 9.51 2.84 -0.08
C LEU A 65 10.43 3.90 0.51
N THR A 66 11.02 4.73 -0.36
CA THR A 66 11.91 5.83 0.02
C THR A 66 11.24 7.17 -0.21
N ARG A 67 11.83 8.23 0.36
CA ARG A 67 11.42 9.62 0.09
C ARG A 67 11.57 10.03 -1.39
N LEU A 68 12.35 9.27 -2.17
CA LEU A 68 12.56 9.49 -3.60
C LEU A 68 11.46 8.85 -4.45
N HIS A 69 10.45 8.24 -3.84
CA HIS A 69 9.32 7.68 -4.58
C HIS A 69 8.62 8.78 -5.41
N HIS A 70 8.39 8.53 -6.69
CA HIS A 70 7.78 9.49 -7.61
C HIS A 70 6.39 10.04 -7.19
N LYS A 71 5.65 9.30 -6.34
CA LYS A 71 4.38 9.77 -5.74
C LYS A 71 4.53 10.28 -4.30
N TRP A 72 5.75 10.39 -3.77
CA TRP A 72 6.00 10.74 -2.36
C TRP A 72 5.35 12.07 -1.98
N GLU A 73 5.57 13.12 -2.77
CA GLU A 73 4.93 14.42 -2.53
C GLU A 73 3.41 14.34 -2.60
N ALA A 74 2.86 13.58 -3.55
CA ALA A 74 1.41 13.42 -3.70
C ALA A 74 0.80 12.66 -2.51
N VAL A 75 1.47 11.60 -2.04
CA VAL A 75 1.10 10.84 -0.83
C VAL A 75 1.13 11.78 0.39
N PHE A 76 2.19 12.57 0.54
CA PHE A 76 2.33 13.51 1.65
C PHE A 76 1.27 14.62 1.61
N ARG A 77 0.99 15.20 0.43
CA ARG A 77 -0.10 16.18 0.25
C ARG A 77 -1.47 15.61 0.61
N ASN A 78 -1.69 14.32 0.36
CA ASN A 78 -2.90 13.61 0.75
C ASN A 78 -2.86 13.07 2.20
N ARG A 79 -1.88 13.49 3.01
CA ARG A 79 -1.68 13.10 4.42
C ARG A 79 -1.47 11.59 4.62
N GLY A 80 -0.85 10.91 3.65
CA GLY A 80 -0.45 9.52 3.83
C GLY A 80 0.51 9.37 5.01
N ASN A 81 0.23 8.41 5.89
CA ASN A 81 1.00 8.18 7.12
C ASN A 81 1.35 6.69 7.34
N CYS A 82 0.70 5.78 6.63
CA CYS A 82 0.92 4.35 6.73
C CYS A 82 1.22 3.74 5.36
N VAL A 83 2.01 2.68 5.37
CA VAL A 83 2.26 1.81 4.22
C VAL A 83 1.82 0.40 4.59
N CYS A 84 0.95 -0.18 3.78
CA CYS A 84 0.55 -1.58 3.89
C CYS A 84 1.43 -2.36 2.92
N VAL A 85 2.01 -3.47 3.35
CA VAL A 85 2.93 -4.28 2.55
C VAL A 85 2.46 -5.72 2.47
N TYR A 86 2.48 -6.29 1.27
CA TYR A 86 2.26 -7.71 1.00
C TYR A 86 3.47 -8.23 0.23
N SER A 87 4.24 -9.11 0.87
CA SER A 87 5.42 -9.73 0.25
C SER A 87 4.98 -10.77 -0.76
N GLU A 88 5.42 -10.62 -2.01
CA GLU A 88 5.17 -11.58 -3.09
C GLU A 88 6.41 -11.63 -3.99
N PRO A 89 7.17 -12.75 -3.97
CA PRO A 89 8.37 -12.88 -4.79
C PRO A 89 8.09 -13.02 -6.29
N HIS A 90 6.90 -13.49 -6.70
CA HIS A 90 6.59 -13.72 -8.11
C HIS A 90 6.03 -12.48 -8.81
N ASP A 91 6.68 -12.05 -9.90
CA ASP A 91 6.28 -10.85 -10.64
C ASP A 91 4.87 -10.94 -11.24
N LEU A 92 4.52 -12.10 -11.79
CA LEU A 92 3.21 -12.35 -12.38
C LEU A 92 2.08 -12.22 -11.34
N ASP A 93 2.29 -12.77 -10.14
CA ASP A 93 1.33 -12.64 -9.05
C ASP A 93 1.26 -11.20 -8.54
N ARG A 94 2.38 -10.48 -8.44
CA ARG A 94 2.34 -9.06 -8.07
C ARG A 94 1.51 -8.22 -9.01
N ASN A 95 1.71 -8.37 -10.33
CA ASN A 95 0.96 -7.61 -11.32
C ASN A 95 -0.53 -7.97 -11.28
N ARG A 96 -0.86 -9.25 -11.04
CA ARG A 96 -2.24 -9.69 -10.86
C ARG A 96 -2.87 -9.04 -9.63
N ILE A 97 -2.22 -9.13 -8.47
CA ILE A 97 -2.72 -8.60 -7.19
C ILE A 97 -2.84 -7.07 -7.24
N GLU A 98 -1.84 -6.39 -7.79
CA GLU A 98 -1.84 -4.94 -7.98
C GLU A 98 -3.04 -4.49 -8.80
N ASN A 99 -3.25 -5.07 -9.99
CA ASN A 99 -4.38 -4.74 -10.84
C ASN A 99 -5.71 -5.04 -10.15
N ASP A 100 -5.83 -6.19 -9.49
CA ASP A 100 -7.04 -6.62 -8.78
C ASP A 100 -7.46 -5.61 -7.70
N LEU A 101 -6.49 -5.12 -6.92
CA LEU A 101 -6.71 -4.10 -5.90
C LEU A 101 -6.99 -2.72 -6.51
N ILE A 102 -6.27 -2.31 -7.55
CA ILE A 102 -6.50 -1.03 -8.23
C ILE A 102 -7.91 -0.99 -8.83
N HIS A 103 -8.35 -2.07 -9.49
CA HIS A 103 -9.68 -2.15 -10.09
C HIS A 103 -10.79 -2.00 -9.06
N LYS A 104 -10.61 -2.53 -7.84
CA LYS A 104 -11.60 -2.40 -6.78
C LYS A 104 -11.59 -1.04 -6.10
N TYR A 105 -10.42 -0.60 -5.65
CA TYR A 105 -10.30 0.54 -4.75
C TYR A 105 -10.12 1.88 -5.49
N GLN A 106 -9.76 1.82 -6.77
CA GLN A 106 -9.52 2.98 -7.65
C GLN A 106 -8.77 4.14 -6.94
N PRO A 107 -7.55 3.90 -6.42
CA PRO A 107 -6.85 4.89 -5.62
C PRO A 107 -6.65 6.19 -6.40
N PRO A 108 -6.81 7.36 -5.78
CA PRO A 108 -6.73 8.64 -6.46
C PRO A 108 -5.38 8.88 -7.14
N LEU A 109 -4.28 8.32 -6.59
CA LEU A 109 -2.94 8.50 -7.15
C LEU A 109 -2.56 7.45 -8.20
N ASN A 110 -3.39 6.41 -8.39
CA ASN A 110 -3.23 5.37 -9.42
C ASN A 110 -3.97 5.69 -10.72
N LYS A 111 -4.92 6.64 -10.69
CA LYS A 111 -5.54 7.13 -11.93
C LYS A 111 -4.44 7.72 -12.81
N ARG A 112 -4.16 7.05 -13.93
CA ARG A 112 -3.52 7.70 -15.07
C ARG A 112 -4.46 8.84 -15.47
N LEU A 113 -3.92 10.05 -15.56
CA LEU A 113 -4.61 11.16 -16.22
C LEU A 113 -5.10 10.61 -17.57
N GLU A 114 -6.41 10.55 -17.75
CA GLU A 114 -7.04 10.34 -19.06
C GLU A 114 -6.69 11.50 -19.99
#